data_AF-A0A3D2N1D3-F1
#
_entry.id   AF-A0A3D2N1D3-F1
#
_cell.length_a   1.000
_cell.length_b   1.000
_cell.length_c   1.000
_cell.angle_alpha   90.00
_cell.angle_beta   90.00
_cell.angle_gamma   90.00
#
_symmetry.space_group_name_H-M   'P 1'
#
loop_
_entity.id
_entity.type
_entity.pdbx_description
1 polymer ?
#
loop_
_entity_poly.entity_id
_entity_poly.type
_entity_poly.pdbx_seq_one_letter_code
_entity_poly.pdbx_strand_id
1 'polypeptide(L)'
;MLNWNDYNVAEGETPVSAPQQNTSVPPEVVSQALETLTEEAPLAPSSANDRVRAAAEAVASIDTAPGLEELEIGAARISVDEKAMINCRADLNQLVPFKYDWAWQKYLDGCANHWMPQEVNMTADVATWKSEDGLTEDERRIVMRSLGYFSTADSLVANNLVLGLYRLITNPECRQYLLRQA
;
A
#
# COMPACT_ATOMS: atom_id res chain seq x y z
N MET A 1 14.87 11.62 -11.27
CA MET A 1 15.06 10.96 -9.96
C MET A 1 16.39 10.23 -10.04
N LEU A 2 17.36 10.62 -9.21
CA LEU A 2 18.70 10.02 -9.21
C LEU A 2 18.63 8.70 -8.44
N ASN A 3 18.88 7.59 -9.13
CA ASN A 3 18.89 6.25 -8.54
C ASN A 3 20.33 5.89 -8.12
N TRP A 4 20.44 5.26 -6.96
CA TRP A 4 21.69 4.80 -6.35
C TRP A 4 22.46 3.76 -7.20
N ASN A 5 21.81 3.15 -8.20
CA ASN A 5 22.43 2.19 -9.11
C ASN A 5 23.40 2.80 -10.15
N ASP A 6 23.40 4.13 -10.34
CA ASP A 6 24.21 4.78 -11.37
C ASP A 6 25.70 4.92 -10.99
N TYR A 7 26.09 4.56 -9.76
CA TYR A 7 27.44 4.78 -9.23
C TYR A 7 28.39 3.57 -9.30
N ASN A 8 27.92 2.38 -9.68
CA ASN A 8 28.74 1.15 -9.62
C ASN A 8 28.93 0.42 -10.98
N VAL A 9 28.70 1.07 -12.12
CA VAL A 9 28.95 0.45 -13.42
C VAL A 9 30.28 0.94 -13.99
N ALA A 10 31.30 0.08 -13.99
CA ALA A 10 32.51 0.30 -14.76
C ALA A 10 32.16 0.27 -16.27
N GLU A 11 32.70 1.22 -17.03
CA GLU A 11 32.47 1.33 -18.49
C GLU A 11 32.81 0.02 -19.21
N GLY A 12 31.80 -0.64 -19.79
CA GLY A 12 32.01 -1.71 -20.78
C GLY A 12 31.22 -3.01 -20.61
N GLU A 13 30.47 -3.22 -19.54
CA GLU A 13 29.75 -4.49 -19.33
C GLU A 13 28.22 -4.34 -19.50
N THR A 14 27.69 -4.89 -20.60
CA THR A 14 26.25 -5.10 -20.78
C THR A 14 25.76 -6.26 -19.91
N PRO A 15 24.61 -6.16 -19.22
CA PRO A 15 24.11 -7.22 -18.36
C PRO A 15 23.71 -8.46 -19.18
N VAL A 16 24.25 -9.61 -18.78
CA VAL A 16 24.03 -10.94 -19.37
C VAL A 16 22.60 -11.41 -19.09
N SER A 17 21.86 -11.76 -20.15
CA SER A 17 20.51 -12.33 -20.07
C SER A 17 20.52 -13.70 -19.40
N ALA A 18 19.57 -13.94 -18.49
CA ALA A 18 19.41 -15.20 -17.78
C ALA A 18 18.99 -16.36 -18.72
N PRO A 19 19.30 -17.64 -18.40
CA PRO A 19 19.02 -18.77 -19.26
C PRO A 19 17.51 -19.07 -19.37
N GLN A 20 17.00 -19.19 -20.60
CA GLN A 20 15.66 -19.72 -20.85
C GLN A 20 15.61 -21.21 -20.48
N GLN A 21 14.79 -21.56 -19.49
CA GLN A 21 14.42 -22.94 -19.22
C GLN A 21 13.52 -23.46 -20.34
N ASN A 22 14.05 -24.43 -21.08
CA ASN A 22 13.34 -25.15 -22.12
C ASN A 22 12.61 -26.35 -21.49
N THR A 23 11.40 -26.14 -20.97
CA THR A 23 10.54 -27.25 -20.52
C THR A 23 9.79 -27.81 -21.72
N SER A 24 10.27 -28.93 -22.27
CA SER A 24 9.51 -29.73 -23.24
C SER A 24 8.32 -30.36 -22.53
N VAL A 25 7.11 -29.96 -22.90
CA VAL A 25 5.86 -30.50 -22.36
C VAL A 25 5.58 -31.89 -23.01
N PRO A 26 5.24 -32.95 -22.25
CA PRO A 26 4.94 -34.27 -22.80
C PRO A 26 3.72 -34.25 -23.75
N PRO A 27 3.65 -35.11 -24.77
CA PRO A 27 2.57 -35.11 -25.77
C PRO A 27 1.17 -35.38 -25.17
N GLU A 28 1.09 -35.93 -23.97
CA GLU A 28 -0.16 -36.30 -23.29
C GLU A 28 -0.97 -35.09 -22.80
N VAL A 29 -0.31 -34.00 -22.40
CA VAL A 29 -0.98 -32.74 -22.02
C VAL A 29 -1.46 -31.96 -23.25
N VAL A 30 -0.85 -32.17 -24.42
CA VAL A 30 -1.36 -31.60 -25.68
C VAL A 30 -2.63 -32.31 -26.11
N SER A 31 -2.71 -33.63 -25.95
CA SER A 31 -3.90 -34.42 -26.25
C SER A 31 -5.08 -34.09 -25.31
N GLN A 32 -4.81 -33.95 -24.01
CA GLN A 32 -5.83 -33.54 -23.03
C GLN A 32 -6.33 -32.11 -23.24
N ALA A 33 -5.44 -31.19 -23.68
CA ALA A 33 -5.83 -29.83 -24.06
C ALA A 33 -6.67 -29.80 -25.36
N LEU A 34 -6.43 -30.74 -26.28
CA LEU A 34 -7.25 -30.90 -27.50
C LEU A 34 -8.61 -31.52 -27.20
N GLU A 35 -8.70 -32.48 -26.28
CA GLU A 35 -9.97 -33.07 -25.85
C GLU A 35 -10.85 -32.07 -25.09
N THR A 36 -10.27 -31.20 -24.26
CA THR A 36 -11.01 -30.11 -23.57
C THR A 36 -11.43 -28.97 -24.50
N LEU A 37 -10.86 -28.86 -25.71
CA LEU A 37 -11.34 -27.94 -26.75
C LEU A 37 -12.50 -28.52 -27.58
N THR A 38 -12.74 -29.83 -27.52
CA THR A 38 -13.81 -30.52 -28.26
C THR A 38 -15.08 -30.75 -27.45
N GLU A 39 -15.11 -30.36 -26.18
CA GLU A 39 -16.36 -30.35 -25.41
C GLU A 39 -17.22 -29.17 -25.90
N GLU A 40 -18.35 -29.49 -26.53
CA GLU A 40 -19.27 -28.55 -27.19
C GLU A 40 -19.57 -27.32 -26.33
N ALA A 41 -18.88 -26.22 -26.64
CA ALA A 41 -19.34 -24.89 -26.26
C ALA A 41 -20.69 -24.64 -26.95
N PRO A 42 -21.67 -24.00 -26.28
CA PRO A 42 -22.94 -23.69 -26.91
C PRO A 42 -22.69 -22.85 -28.16
N LEU A 43 -23.34 -23.20 -29.27
CA LEU A 43 -23.23 -22.55 -30.58
C LEU A 43 -23.15 -21.02 -30.44
N ALA A 44 -21.99 -20.44 -30.73
CA ALA A 44 -21.82 -19.00 -30.74
C ALA A 44 -22.73 -18.39 -31.84
N PRO A 45 -23.53 -17.36 -31.53
CA PRO A 45 -24.45 -16.75 -32.47
C PRO A 45 -23.70 -16.18 -33.70
N SER A 46 -24.03 -16.67 -34.90
CA SER A 46 -23.24 -16.45 -36.12
C SER A 46 -23.57 -15.14 -36.86
N SER A 47 -24.60 -14.40 -36.44
CA SER A 47 -24.94 -13.08 -37.00
C SER A 47 -24.76 -11.96 -35.98
N ALA A 48 -24.48 -10.74 -36.45
CA ALA A 48 -24.40 -9.55 -35.59
C ALA A 48 -25.69 -9.34 -34.77
N ASN A 49 -26.85 -9.67 -35.34
CA ASN A 49 -28.14 -9.58 -34.67
C ASN A 49 -28.30 -10.62 -33.56
N ASP A 50 -27.81 -11.84 -33.77
CA ASP A 50 -27.89 -12.89 -32.75
C ASP A 50 -26.95 -12.59 -31.57
N ARG A 51 -25.79 -11.97 -31.82
CA ARG A 51 -24.90 -11.47 -30.75
C ARG A 51 -25.55 -10.36 -29.94
N VAL A 52 -26.24 -9.43 -30.60
CA VAL A 52 -26.97 -8.34 -29.92
C VAL A 52 -28.14 -8.89 -29.10
N ARG A 53 -28.89 -9.87 -29.62
CA ARG A 53 -29.98 -10.53 -28.87
C ARG A 53 -29.46 -11.30 -27.65
N ALA A 54 -28.39 -12.08 -27.82
CA ALA A 54 -27.76 -12.80 -26.71
C ALA A 54 -27.19 -11.85 -25.64
N ALA A 55 -26.60 -10.71 -26.05
CA ALA A 55 -26.15 -9.69 -25.12
C ALA A 55 -27.32 -9.03 -24.36
N ALA A 56 -28.44 -8.76 -25.04
CA ALA A 56 -29.64 -8.20 -24.41
C ALA A 56 -30.27 -9.17 -23.40
N GLU A 57 -30.33 -10.46 -23.72
CA GLU A 57 -30.82 -11.52 -22.82
C GLU A 57 -29.87 -11.74 -21.64
N ALA A 58 -28.55 -11.68 -21.87
CA ALA A 58 -27.56 -11.72 -20.80
C ALA A 58 -27.73 -10.54 -19.85
N VAL A 59 -27.85 -9.31 -20.36
CA VAL A 59 -28.09 -8.11 -19.53
C VAL A 59 -29.41 -8.20 -18.76
N ALA A 60 -30.47 -8.73 -19.37
CA ALA A 60 -31.77 -8.92 -18.72
C ALA A 60 -31.75 -9.99 -17.61
N SER A 61 -30.78 -10.91 -17.63
CA SER A 61 -30.60 -11.98 -16.64
C SER A 61 -29.46 -11.72 -15.65
N ILE A 62 -28.81 -10.55 -15.69
CA ILE A 62 -27.80 -10.18 -14.70
C ILE A 62 -28.46 -10.09 -13.32
N ASP A 63 -27.94 -10.87 -12.38
CA ASP A 63 -28.26 -10.72 -10.97
C ASP A 63 -27.65 -9.41 -10.45
N THR A 64 -28.53 -8.45 -10.15
CA THR A 64 -28.16 -7.12 -9.66
C THR A 64 -28.03 -7.07 -8.14
N ALA A 65 -28.42 -8.13 -7.42
CA ALA A 65 -28.35 -8.22 -5.97
C ALA A 65 -26.95 -7.94 -5.39
N PRO A 66 -25.85 -8.53 -5.89
CA PRO A 66 -24.51 -8.24 -5.36
C PRO A 66 -24.09 -6.78 -5.58
N GLY A 67 -24.51 -6.17 -6.70
CA GLY A 67 -24.25 -4.74 -6.95
C GLY A 67 -25.06 -3.81 -6.06
N LEU A 68 -26.29 -4.19 -5.70
CA LEU A 68 -27.12 -3.43 -4.77
C LEU A 68 -26.59 -3.53 -3.33
N GLU A 69 -26.15 -4.70 -2.89
CA GLU A 69 -25.59 -4.90 -1.54
C GLU A 69 -24.32 -4.07 -1.34
N GLU A 70 -23.44 -3.99 -2.35
CA GLU A 70 -22.27 -3.11 -2.35
C GLU A 70 -22.64 -1.62 -2.27
N LEU A 71 -23.72 -1.21 -2.96
CA LEU A 71 -24.22 0.17 -2.91
C LEU A 71 -24.86 0.52 -1.55
N GLU A 72 -25.53 -0.42 -0.89
CA GLU A 72 -26.19 -0.19 0.40
C GLU A 72 -25.20 0.00 1.56
N ILE A 73 -24.07 -0.71 1.55
CA ILE A 73 -23.04 -0.65 2.62
C ILE A 73 -22.40 0.76 2.75
N GLY A 74 -22.47 1.61 1.72
CA GLY A 74 -21.94 2.98 1.75
C GLY A 74 -23.00 4.11 1.68
N ALA A 75 -24.28 3.79 1.51
CA ALA A 75 -25.33 4.79 1.30
C ALA A 75 -25.97 5.31 2.61
N ALA A 76 -25.88 4.52 3.68
CA ALA A 76 -26.48 4.88 4.97
C ALA A 76 -25.57 5.82 5.80
N ARG A 77 -26.18 6.76 6.51
CA ARG A 77 -25.48 7.60 7.50
C ARG A 77 -25.12 6.76 8.71
N ILE A 78 -23.88 6.88 9.18
CA ILE A 78 -23.38 6.19 10.36
C ILE A 78 -23.75 6.94 11.64
N SER A 79 -24.11 6.21 12.69
CA SER A 79 -24.27 6.71 14.05
C SER A 79 -22.99 6.54 14.88
N VAL A 80 -22.83 7.37 15.93
CA VAL A 80 -21.63 7.34 16.78
C VAL A 80 -21.45 5.99 17.48
N ASP A 81 -22.55 5.34 17.87
CA ASP A 81 -22.50 4.10 18.65
C ASP A 81 -21.99 2.90 17.84
N GLU A 82 -22.20 2.91 16.52
CA GLU A 82 -21.75 1.86 15.61
C GLU A 82 -20.23 1.83 15.42
N LYS A 83 -19.53 2.94 15.70
CA LYS A 83 -18.08 3.04 15.52
C LYS A 83 -17.34 2.33 16.66
N ALA A 84 -16.30 1.57 16.35
CA ALA A 84 -15.43 0.93 17.34
C ALA A 84 -13.97 0.95 16.88
N MET A 85 -13.00 0.99 17.81
CA MET A 85 -11.58 0.99 17.44
C MET A 85 -11.15 -0.26 16.67
N ILE A 86 -11.71 -1.43 17.01
CA ILE A 86 -11.43 -2.72 16.38
C ILE A 86 -12.74 -3.47 16.12
N ASN A 87 -12.76 -4.34 15.10
CA ASN A 87 -13.90 -5.18 14.72
C ASN A 87 -15.22 -4.40 14.49
N CYS A 88 -15.12 -3.14 14.06
CA CYS A 88 -16.25 -2.30 13.67
C CYS A 88 -16.83 -2.79 12.34
N ARG A 89 -18.16 -2.66 12.18
CA ARG A 89 -18.89 -2.97 10.94
C ARG A 89 -19.41 -1.74 10.20
N ALA A 90 -19.28 -0.56 10.79
CA ALA A 90 -19.68 0.70 10.16
C ALA A 90 -18.74 1.05 8.99
N ASP A 91 -19.24 1.82 8.03
CA ASP A 91 -18.47 2.27 6.88
C ASP A 91 -17.26 3.15 7.30
N LEU A 92 -16.07 2.69 6.95
CA LEU A 92 -14.78 3.30 7.31
C LEU A 92 -14.44 4.52 6.45
N ASN A 93 -15.17 4.76 5.37
CA ASN A 93 -14.90 5.88 4.47
C ASN A 93 -15.59 7.17 4.94
N GLN A 94 -16.56 7.07 5.85
CA GLN A 94 -17.23 8.22 6.44
C GLN A 94 -16.55 8.65 7.74
N LEU A 95 -15.86 9.78 7.70
CA LEU A 95 -15.16 10.31 8.86
C LEU A 95 -16.11 10.76 9.98
N VAL A 96 -17.21 11.41 9.62
CA VAL A 96 -18.20 11.96 10.56
C VAL A 96 -19.40 11.00 10.72
N PRO A 97 -20.05 10.97 11.90
CA PRO A 97 -19.74 11.72 13.13
C PRO A 97 -18.55 11.16 13.91
N PHE A 98 -17.84 12.01 14.67
CA PHE A 98 -16.71 11.58 15.50
C PHE A 98 -17.17 10.81 16.74
N LYS A 99 -16.48 9.71 17.06
CA LYS A 99 -16.63 9.00 18.35
C LYS A 99 -15.43 9.24 19.25
N TYR A 100 -14.24 9.25 18.67
CA TYR A 100 -12.98 9.41 19.41
C TYR A 100 -12.38 10.80 19.17
N ASP A 101 -12.91 11.81 19.85
CA ASP A 101 -12.44 13.21 19.71
C ASP A 101 -10.95 13.36 20.03
N TRP A 102 -10.42 12.52 20.93
CA TRP A 102 -8.99 12.51 21.26
C TRP A 102 -8.12 12.16 20.05
N ALA A 103 -8.58 11.27 19.16
CA ALA A 103 -7.82 10.86 17.99
C ALA A 103 -7.78 11.99 16.96
N TRP A 104 -8.92 12.65 16.77
CA TRP A 104 -9.01 13.84 15.93
C TRP A 104 -8.15 14.99 16.47
N GLN A 105 -8.17 15.24 17.77
CA GLN A 105 -7.31 16.26 18.38
C GLN A 105 -5.83 15.94 18.17
N LYS A 106 -5.41 14.67 18.29
CA LYS A 106 -4.03 14.26 18.03
C LYS A 106 -3.61 14.46 16.57
N TYR A 107 -4.52 14.24 15.63
CA TYR A 107 -4.31 14.59 14.23
C TYR A 107 -4.07 16.10 14.06
N LEU A 108 -4.92 16.94 14.64
CA LEU A 108 -4.76 18.40 14.58
C LEU A 108 -3.46 18.88 15.24
N ASP A 109 -3.14 18.37 16.45
CA ASP A 109 -1.88 18.66 17.16
C ASP A 109 -0.68 18.28 16.28
N GLY A 110 -0.75 17.12 15.61
CA GLY A 110 0.27 16.66 14.69
C GLY A 110 0.43 17.57 13.48
N CYS A 111 -0.68 18.04 12.88
CA CYS A 111 -0.65 18.98 11.76
C CYS A 111 -0.08 20.35 12.14
N ALA A 112 -0.35 20.82 13.36
CA ALA A 112 0.20 22.08 13.86
C ALA A 112 1.73 22.03 14.07
N ASN A 113 2.28 20.83 14.28
CA ASN A 113 3.72 20.58 14.46
C ASN A 113 4.45 20.26 13.13
N HIS A 114 4.07 20.91 12.03
CA HIS A 114 4.79 20.75 10.76
C HIS A 114 6.17 21.40 10.83
N TRP A 115 7.20 20.66 10.44
CA TRP A 115 8.58 21.14 10.29
C TRP A 115 9.29 20.31 9.23
N MET A 116 10.36 20.86 8.65
CA MET A 116 11.22 20.15 7.70
C MET A 116 12.67 20.13 8.20
N PRO A 117 13.40 19.01 8.10
CA PRO A 117 14.78 18.93 8.60
C PRO A 117 15.74 19.98 8.00
N GLN A 118 15.48 20.40 6.77
CA GLN A 118 16.27 21.42 6.06
C GLN A 118 16.13 22.82 6.65
N GLU A 119 15.16 23.06 7.52
CA GLU A 119 14.97 24.33 8.22
C GLU A 119 16.01 24.51 9.34
N VAL A 120 16.70 23.44 9.77
CA VAL A 120 17.72 23.47 10.82
C VAL A 120 19.11 23.61 10.18
N ASN A 121 19.84 24.66 10.55
CA ASN A 121 21.20 24.90 10.05
C ASN A 121 22.22 23.98 10.75
N MET A 122 22.92 23.15 9.97
CA MET A 122 23.91 22.17 10.47
C MET A 122 25.37 22.62 10.33
N THR A 123 25.66 23.88 9.99
CA THR A 123 27.03 24.36 9.70
C THR A 123 27.96 24.19 10.90
N ALA A 124 27.48 24.56 12.09
CA ALA A 124 28.25 24.45 13.33
C ALA A 124 28.51 22.97 13.68
N ASP A 125 27.48 22.12 13.61
CA ASP A 125 27.56 20.69 13.85
C ASP A 125 28.56 19.99 12.91
N VAL A 126 28.56 20.36 11.62
CA VAL A 126 29.52 19.84 10.64
C VAL A 126 30.95 20.28 10.97
N ALA A 127 31.15 21.54 11.39
CA ALA A 127 32.47 22.03 11.79
C ALA A 127 32.98 21.31 13.04
N THR A 128 32.13 21.15 14.05
CA THR A 128 32.42 20.39 15.28
C THR A 128 32.74 18.94 14.98
N TRP A 129 31.95 18.29 14.11
CA TRP A 129 32.17 16.89 13.74
C TRP A 129 33.50 16.69 13.02
N LYS A 130 33.94 17.64 12.18
CA LYS A 130 35.20 17.55 11.43
C LYS A 130 36.44 17.97 12.22
N SER A 131 36.26 18.73 13.31
CA SER A 131 37.39 19.18 14.15
C SER A 131 37.98 18.02 14.95
N GLU A 132 39.30 17.93 15.02
CA GLU A 132 40.00 16.90 15.80
C GLU A 132 39.70 17.02 17.29
N ASP A 133 39.62 18.26 17.80
CA ASP A 133 39.37 18.57 19.22
C ASP A 133 37.89 18.85 19.53
N GLY A 134 36.99 18.68 18.55
CA GLY A 134 35.58 19.07 18.68
C GLY A 134 34.74 18.13 19.55
N LEU A 135 35.03 16.83 19.50
CA LEU A 135 34.34 15.78 20.27
C LEU A 135 35.34 14.70 20.65
N THR A 136 35.22 14.20 21.87
CA THR A 136 35.94 13.01 22.33
C THR A 136 35.45 11.76 21.57
N GLU A 137 36.26 10.71 21.59
CA GLU A 137 35.92 9.44 20.96
C GLU A 137 34.63 8.82 21.54
N ASP A 138 34.41 8.94 22.85
CA ASP A 138 33.21 8.40 23.48
C ASP A 138 31.94 9.19 23.11
N GLU A 139 32.03 10.51 22.98
CA GLU A 139 30.92 11.34 22.49
C GLU A 139 30.57 11.00 21.03
N ARG A 140 31.58 10.86 20.17
CA ARG A 140 31.39 10.43 18.76
C ARG A 140 30.73 9.06 18.69
N ARG A 141 31.15 8.12 19.55
CA ARG A 141 30.58 6.77 19.60
C ARG A 141 29.10 6.78 19.96
N ILE A 142 28.67 7.62 20.90
CA ILE A 142 27.26 7.76 21.26
C ILE A 142 26.46 8.30 20.06
N VAL A 143 26.95 9.37 19.41
CA VAL A 143 26.28 9.95 18.24
C VAL A 143 26.14 8.91 17.11
N MET A 144 27.22 8.19 16.78
CA MET A 144 27.18 7.16 15.74
C MET A 144 26.20 6.02 16.06
N ARG A 145 26.16 5.57 17.32
CA ARG A 145 25.22 4.51 17.74
C ARG A 145 23.77 4.98 17.67
N SER A 146 23.49 6.20 18.13
CA SER A 146 22.15 6.79 18.05
C SER A 146 21.70 6.95 16.60
N LEU A 147 22.54 7.52 15.74
CA LEU A 147 22.22 7.68 14.32
C LEU A 147 22.04 6.32 13.62
N GLY A 148 22.90 5.35 13.91
CA GLY A 148 22.76 3.99 13.38
C GLY A 148 21.44 3.34 13.77
N TYR A 149 21.02 3.47 15.03
CA TYR A 149 19.73 2.95 15.50
C TYR A 149 18.54 3.65 14.82
N PHE A 150 18.48 4.98 14.89
CA PHE A 150 17.34 5.74 14.35
C PHE A 150 17.26 5.71 12.82
N SER A 151 18.37 5.50 12.11
CA SER A 151 18.38 5.38 10.64
C SER A 151 17.47 4.27 10.09
N THR A 152 17.17 3.24 10.90
CA THR A 152 16.29 2.13 10.52
C THR A 152 15.07 1.99 11.42
N ALA A 153 15.15 2.40 12.69
CA ALA A 153 14.04 2.30 13.64
C ALA A 153 12.80 3.06 13.16
N ASP A 154 12.95 4.25 12.58
CA ASP A 154 11.82 5.04 12.09
C ASP A 154 11.08 4.32 10.96
N SER A 155 11.83 3.65 10.06
CA SER A 155 11.23 2.84 8.99
C SER A 155 10.52 1.61 9.54
N LEU A 156 11.03 0.96 10.59
CA LEU A 156 10.36 -0.16 11.24
C LEU A 156 9.03 0.26 11.87
N VAL A 157 8.99 1.43 12.51
CA VAL A 157 7.76 1.99 13.09
C VAL A 157 6.76 2.31 11.98
N ALA A 158 7.14 3.07 10.96
CA ALA A 158 6.25 3.42 9.85
C ALA A 158 5.68 2.17 9.15
N ASN A 159 6.52 1.18 8.87
CA ASN A 159 6.09 -0.08 8.28
C ASN A 159 5.09 -0.84 9.18
N ASN A 160 5.32 -0.86 10.50
CA ASN A 160 4.37 -1.47 11.43
C ASN A 160 3.04 -0.70 11.48
N LEU A 161 3.07 0.64 11.45
CA LEU A 161 1.85 1.44 11.43
C LEU A 161 1.00 1.11 10.20
N VAL A 162 1.62 1.05 9.01
CA VAL A 162 0.91 0.81 7.74
C VAL A 162 0.51 -0.66 7.56
N LEU A 163 1.43 -1.59 7.78
CA LEU A 163 1.21 -3.01 7.46
C LEU A 163 0.59 -3.80 8.61
N GLY A 164 0.89 -3.42 9.85
CA GLY A 164 0.46 -4.13 11.07
C GLY A 164 -0.78 -3.53 11.70
N LEU A 165 -0.78 -2.22 11.97
CA LEU A 165 -1.83 -1.56 12.74
C LEU A 165 -2.99 -1.06 11.89
N TYR A 166 -2.72 -0.36 10.78
CA TYR A 166 -3.75 0.35 10.01
C TYR A 166 -4.92 -0.54 9.60
N ARG A 167 -4.62 -1.78 9.19
CA ARG A 167 -5.62 -2.79 8.82
C ARG A 167 -6.52 -3.18 9.99
N LEU A 168 -5.96 -3.30 11.19
CA LEU A 168 -6.66 -3.80 12.39
C LEU A 168 -7.48 -2.72 13.08
N ILE A 169 -7.07 -1.45 12.95
CA ILE A 169 -7.85 -0.32 13.43
C ILE A 169 -9.00 -0.07 12.47
N THR A 170 -10.22 -0.31 12.93
CA THR A 170 -11.46 -0.16 12.15
C THR A 170 -12.22 1.11 12.56
N ASN A 171 -11.53 2.24 12.67
CA ASN A 171 -12.15 3.54 12.94
C ASN A 171 -11.50 4.64 12.09
N PRO A 172 -12.28 5.51 11.42
CA PRO A 172 -11.76 6.47 10.46
C PRO A 172 -10.93 7.59 11.11
N GLU A 173 -11.35 8.17 12.23
CA GLU A 173 -10.60 9.24 12.90
C GLU A 173 -9.27 8.75 13.50
N CYS A 174 -9.24 7.53 14.04
CA CYS A 174 -8.00 6.88 14.46
C CYS A 174 -7.07 6.61 13.25
N ARG A 175 -7.62 6.12 12.12
CA ARG A 175 -6.85 5.93 10.89
C ARG A 175 -6.27 7.24 10.37
N GLN A 176 -7.03 8.34 10.44
CA GLN A 176 -6.53 9.66 10.03
C GLN A 176 -5.32 10.11 10.85
N TYR A 177 -5.31 9.82 12.16
CA TYR A 177 -4.12 10.08 12.98
C TYR A 177 -2.95 9.17 12.60
N LEU A 178 -3.19 7.88 12.34
CA LEU A 178 -2.13 6.96 11.88
C LEU A 178 -1.49 7.42 10.57
N LEU A 179 -2.26 8.00 9.64
CA LEU A 179 -1.72 8.59 8.40
C LEU A 179 -0.83 9.81 8.66
N ARG A 180 -1.05 10.54 9.76
CA ARG A 180 -0.18 11.65 10.16
C ARG A 180 1.09 11.18 10.88
N GLN A 181 1.01 10.05 11.57
CA GLN A 181 2.12 9.49 12.35
C GLN A 181 3.11 8.70 11.49
N ALA A 182 2.61 7.99 10.47
CA ALA A 182 3.44 7.26 9.50
C ALA A 182 4.21 8.21 8.59
#